data_AF-A0A2V9NEP7-F1
#
_entry.id   AF-A0A2V9NEP7-F1
#
_cell.length_a   1.000
_cell.length_b   1.000
_cell.length_c   1.000
_cell.angle_alpha   90.00
_cell.angle_beta   90.00
_cell.angle_gamma   90.00
#
_symmetry.space_group_name_H-M   'P 1'
#
loop_
_entity.id
_entity.type
_entity.pdbx_description
1 polymer ?
#
loop_
_entity_poly.entity_id
_entity_poly.type
_entity_poly.pdbx_seq_one_letter_code
_entity_poly.pdbx_strand_id
1 'polypeptide(L)'
;MTLEVSALAVYALVACYMTWRKTFMKSALVLTMLLAVSNLFAQQSKNPITDVLREMLTGRAKNTIAAIDAMPADKFNFKPTPDQMTFGHLAAHIADGNYYFCANTADVPRPKADELKGTEEKGVLLQAVRASFDFCKTALEKADDSRLAGDITWFDKKPRARAWAALGLAASWADHYAMAAQYLRLNGIAPPTAQKAKEEEEKKK
;
A
#
# COMPACT_ATOMS: atom_id res chain seq x y z
N MET A 1 -6.78 -23.84 -79.36
CA MET A 1 -5.55 -23.63 -78.57
C MET A 1 -5.51 -22.29 -77.81
N THR A 2 -6.17 -21.23 -78.26
CA THR A 2 -6.16 -19.91 -77.56
C THR A 2 -7.13 -19.80 -76.37
N LEU A 3 -8.27 -20.50 -76.42
CA LEU A 3 -9.29 -20.50 -75.35
C LEU A 3 -8.85 -21.25 -74.06
N GLU A 4 -8.05 -22.32 -74.18
CA GLU A 4 -7.57 -23.08 -73.01
C GLU A 4 -6.52 -22.31 -72.21
N VAL A 5 -5.66 -21.53 -72.89
CA VAL A 5 -4.64 -20.70 -72.24
C VAL A 5 -5.28 -19.58 -71.40
N SER A 6 -6.41 -19.01 -71.85
CA SER A 6 -7.14 -18.00 -71.09
C SER A 6 -7.81 -18.54 -69.83
N ALA A 7 -8.33 -19.77 -69.85
CA ALA A 7 -8.96 -20.38 -68.68
C ALA A 7 -7.94 -20.66 -67.57
N LEU A 8 -6.77 -21.19 -67.91
CA LEU A 8 -5.69 -21.46 -66.97
C LEU A 8 -5.16 -20.18 -66.29
N ALA A 9 -5.05 -19.08 -67.04
CA ALA A 9 -4.64 -17.78 -66.48
C ALA A 9 -5.67 -17.23 -65.47
N VAL A 10 -6.97 -17.36 -65.78
CA VAL A 10 -8.04 -16.94 -64.85
C VAL A 10 -8.06 -17.81 -63.60
N TYR A 11 -7.90 -19.13 -63.73
CA TYR A 11 -7.80 -20.03 -62.58
C TYR A 11 -6.59 -19.73 -61.68
N ALA A 12 -5.44 -19.44 -62.27
CA ALA A 12 -4.23 -19.07 -61.52
C ALA A 12 -4.40 -17.75 -60.74
N LEU A 13 -5.04 -16.73 -61.35
CA LEU A 13 -5.33 -15.46 -60.70
C LEU A 13 -6.34 -15.60 -59.56
N VAL A 14 -7.41 -16.39 -59.76
CA VAL A 14 -8.40 -16.68 -58.71
C VAL A 14 -7.77 -17.46 -57.56
N ALA A 15 -6.94 -18.46 -57.85
CA ALA A 15 -6.21 -19.21 -56.83
C ALA A 15 -5.24 -18.34 -56.03
N CYS A 16 -4.49 -17.44 -56.71
CA CYS A 16 -3.58 -16.48 -56.09
C CYS A 16 -4.33 -15.46 -55.21
N TYR A 17 -5.47 -14.96 -55.69
CA TYR A 17 -6.34 -14.07 -54.90
C TYR A 17 -6.92 -14.78 -53.67
N MET A 18 -7.34 -16.04 -53.80
CA MET A 18 -7.87 -16.83 -52.68
C MET A 18 -6.80 -17.17 -51.64
N THR A 19 -5.55 -17.46 -52.05
CA THR A 19 -4.45 -17.70 -51.11
C THR A 19 -4.00 -16.41 -50.43
N TRP A 20 -3.86 -15.30 -51.17
CA TRP A 20 -3.57 -13.98 -50.62
C TRP A 20 -4.64 -13.50 -49.63
N ARG A 21 -5.92 -13.68 -49.95
CA ARG A 21 -7.02 -13.32 -49.05
C ARG A 21 -7.00 -14.15 -47.76
N LYS A 22 -6.65 -15.44 -47.84
CA LYS A 22 -6.53 -16.31 -46.65
C LYS A 22 -5.32 -15.95 -45.78
N THR A 23 -4.16 -15.65 -46.37
CA THR A 23 -2.96 -15.25 -45.61
C THR A 23 -3.09 -13.84 -45.03
N PHE A 24 -3.67 -12.89 -45.79
CA PHE A 24 -3.98 -11.55 -45.31
C PHE A 24 -5.00 -11.59 -44.16
N MET A 25 -6.09 -12.34 -44.29
CA MET A 25 -7.11 -12.44 -43.24
C MET A 25 -6.56 -13.10 -41.97
N LYS A 26 -5.71 -14.14 -42.07
CA LYS A 26 -5.03 -14.75 -40.91
C LYS A 26 -4.06 -13.78 -40.24
N SER A 27 -3.27 -13.05 -41.02
CA SER A 27 -2.29 -12.09 -40.50
C SER A 27 -2.97 -10.90 -39.83
N ALA A 28 -4.07 -10.42 -40.41
CA ALA A 28 -4.92 -9.40 -39.81
C ALA A 28 -5.51 -9.89 -38.48
N LEU A 29 -6.03 -11.12 -38.43
CA LEU A 29 -6.63 -11.68 -37.21
C LEU A 29 -5.61 -11.84 -36.06
N VAL A 30 -4.38 -12.26 -36.37
CA VAL A 30 -3.28 -12.34 -35.41
C VAL A 30 -2.87 -10.95 -34.91
N LEU A 31 -2.77 -9.96 -35.81
CA LEU A 31 -2.42 -8.58 -35.43
C LEU A 31 -3.49 -7.94 -34.55
N THR A 32 -4.79 -8.14 -34.86
CA THR A 32 -5.89 -7.64 -34.03
C THR A 32 -5.90 -8.32 -32.65
N MET A 33 -5.56 -9.61 -32.58
CA MET A 33 -5.45 -10.33 -31.30
C MET A 33 -4.27 -9.81 -30.45
N LEU A 34 -3.12 -9.53 -31.05
CA LEU A 34 -1.96 -8.94 -30.36
C LEU A 34 -2.24 -7.50 -29.85
N LEU A 35 -2.99 -6.71 -30.62
CA LEU A 35 -3.43 -5.36 -30.21
C LEU A 35 -4.52 -5.41 -29.11
N ALA A 36 -5.34 -6.46 -29.07
CA ALA A 36 -6.31 -6.65 -27.99
C ALA A 36 -5.64 -7.05 -26.67
N VAL A 37 -4.59 -7.89 -26.72
CA VAL A 37 -3.88 -8.37 -25.53
C VAL A 37 -3.04 -7.26 -24.86
N SER A 38 -2.50 -6.31 -25.63
CA SER A 38 -1.72 -5.19 -25.08
C SER A 38 -2.54 -4.24 -24.20
N ASN A 39 -3.85 -4.11 -24.44
CA ASN A 39 -4.73 -3.28 -23.61
C ASN A 39 -5.02 -3.91 -22.23
N LEU A 40 -4.93 -5.24 -22.09
CA LEU A 40 -5.18 -5.94 -20.83
C LEU A 40 -4.04 -5.77 -19.81
N PHE A 41 -2.81 -5.56 -20.28
CA PHE A 41 -1.64 -5.33 -19.41
C PHE A 41 -1.40 -3.85 -19.07
N ALA A 42 -2.15 -2.93 -19.70
CA ALA A 42 -1.94 -1.48 -19.57
C ALA A 42 -2.99 -0.78 -18.69
N GLN A 43 -3.85 -1.51 -17.98
CA GLN A 43 -4.86 -0.90 -17.12
C GLN A 43 -4.21 -0.42 -15.80
N GLN A 44 -3.55 0.73 -15.89
CA GLN A 44 -2.98 1.42 -14.74
C GLN A 44 -4.11 1.87 -13.82
N SER A 45 -3.95 1.66 -12.51
CA SER A 45 -4.92 2.12 -11.54
C SER A 45 -5.19 3.61 -11.70
N LYS A 46 -6.42 4.03 -11.43
CA LYS A 46 -6.78 5.46 -11.32
C LYS A 46 -6.12 6.12 -10.10
N ASN A 47 -5.67 5.31 -9.14
CA ASN A 47 -5.18 5.74 -7.83
C ASN A 47 -3.81 5.10 -7.48
N PRO A 48 -2.78 5.22 -8.34
CA PRO A 48 -1.51 4.51 -8.16
C PRO A 48 -0.78 4.83 -6.84
N ILE A 49 -0.92 6.03 -6.29
CA ILE A 49 -0.29 6.45 -5.03
C ILE A 49 -1.04 5.86 -3.84
N THR A 50 -2.36 6.03 -3.78
CA THR A 50 -3.14 5.54 -2.64
C THR A 50 -3.33 4.01 -2.68
N ASP A 51 -3.20 3.37 -3.84
CA ASP A 51 -3.04 1.92 -3.97
C ASP A 51 -1.80 1.41 -3.24
N VAL A 52 -0.65 2.07 -3.43
CA VAL A 52 0.59 1.71 -2.73
C VAL A 52 0.41 1.84 -1.22
N LEU A 53 -0.27 2.89 -0.75
CA LEU A 53 -0.58 3.04 0.68
C LEU A 53 -1.47 1.90 1.21
N ARG A 54 -2.46 1.46 0.43
CA ARG A 54 -3.31 0.31 0.77
C ARG A 54 -2.53 -1.00 0.82
N GLU A 55 -1.60 -1.21 -0.11
CA GLU A 55 -0.72 -2.38 -0.11
C GLU A 55 0.21 -2.39 1.12
N MET A 56 0.83 -1.24 1.43
CA MET A 56 1.70 -1.09 2.59
C MET A 56 0.96 -1.33 3.91
N LEU A 57 -0.29 -0.85 4.02
CA LEU A 57 -1.08 -0.84 5.25
C LEU A 57 -1.11 -2.20 5.96
N THR A 58 -1.35 -3.30 5.22
CA THR A 58 -1.47 -4.63 5.82
C THR A 58 -0.19 -5.04 6.56
N GLY A 59 0.97 -4.85 5.94
CA GLY A 59 2.26 -5.16 6.55
C GLY A 59 2.60 -4.22 7.72
N ARG A 60 2.32 -2.92 7.55
CA ARG A 60 2.57 -1.90 8.59
C ARG A 60 1.72 -2.12 9.83
N ALA A 61 0.41 -2.34 9.66
CA ALA A 61 -0.52 -2.63 10.74
C ALA A 61 -0.10 -3.90 11.48
N LYS A 62 0.11 -5.01 10.75
CA LYS A 62 0.52 -6.28 11.34
C LYS A 62 1.76 -6.13 12.23
N ASN A 63 2.83 -5.56 11.68
CA ASN A 63 4.11 -5.48 12.39
C ASN A 63 4.05 -4.49 13.56
N THR A 64 3.37 -3.36 13.42
CA THR A 64 3.27 -2.35 14.48
C THR A 64 2.39 -2.86 15.62
N ILE A 65 1.21 -3.41 15.34
CA ILE A 65 0.31 -3.97 16.36
C ILE A 65 1.03 -5.09 17.13
N ALA A 66 1.71 -6.00 16.43
CA ALA A 66 2.48 -7.06 17.08
C ALA A 66 3.64 -6.52 17.93
N ALA A 67 4.26 -5.39 17.54
CA ALA A 67 5.33 -4.78 18.33
C ALA A 67 4.80 -4.16 19.64
N ILE A 68 3.65 -3.47 19.58
CA ILE A 68 2.99 -2.94 20.78
C ILE A 68 2.56 -4.08 21.72
N ASP A 69 2.03 -5.16 21.15
CA ASP A 69 1.60 -6.32 21.93
C ASP A 69 2.77 -7.12 22.52
N ALA A 70 3.94 -7.15 21.87
CA ALA A 70 5.10 -7.87 22.36
C ALA A 70 5.74 -7.25 23.61
N MET A 71 5.56 -5.94 23.85
CA MET A 71 6.14 -5.28 25.01
C MET A 71 5.41 -5.68 26.31
N PRO A 72 6.11 -6.07 27.39
CA PRO A 72 5.53 -6.30 28.70
C PRO A 72 4.84 -5.05 29.26
N ALA A 73 3.74 -5.23 29.98
CA ALA A 73 2.94 -4.11 30.49
C ALA A 73 3.74 -3.18 31.45
N ASP A 74 4.60 -3.76 32.28
CA ASP A 74 5.49 -3.04 33.20
C ASP A 74 6.58 -2.21 32.48
N LYS A 75 6.74 -2.40 31.16
CA LYS A 75 7.71 -1.67 30.32
C LYS A 75 7.08 -0.58 29.47
N PHE A 76 5.78 -0.30 29.60
CA PHE A 76 5.16 0.82 28.86
C PHE A 76 5.69 2.19 29.28
N ASN A 77 6.23 2.32 30.49
CA ASN A 77 6.93 3.53 30.94
C ASN A 77 8.41 3.59 30.55
N PHE A 78 8.95 2.58 29.87
CA PHE A 78 10.34 2.56 29.44
C PHE A 78 10.64 3.68 28.44
N LYS A 79 11.81 4.30 28.59
CA LYS A 79 12.41 5.26 27.67
C LYS A 79 13.85 4.84 27.36
N PRO A 80 14.30 4.83 26.09
CA PRO A 80 15.69 4.54 25.77
C PRO A 80 16.66 5.62 26.28
N THR A 81 16.22 6.88 26.27
CA THR A 81 16.94 8.04 26.82
C THR A 81 15.95 8.99 27.54
N PRO A 82 16.42 9.87 28.45
CA PRO A 82 15.53 10.75 29.22
C PRO A 82 14.60 11.62 28.37
N ASP A 83 15.12 12.13 27.24
CA ASP A 83 14.43 13.06 26.34
C ASP A 83 13.44 12.37 25.39
N GLN A 84 13.48 11.04 25.29
CA GLN A 84 12.57 10.30 24.44
C GLN A 84 11.21 10.07 25.11
N MET A 85 10.20 9.84 24.26
CA MET A 85 8.87 9.43 24.71
C MET A 85 8.90 8.04 25.38
N THR A 86 7.95 7.76 26.26
CA THR A 86 7.78 6.40 26.78
C THR A 86 7.23 5.48 25.67
N PHE A 87 7.37 4.17 25.83
CA PHE A 87 6.75 3.22 24.90
C PHE A 87 5.22 3.37 24.83
N GLY A 88 4.56 3.63 25.96
CA GLY A 88 3.13 3.90 26.00
C GLY A 88 2.75 5.19 25.27
N HIS A 89 3.55 6.23 25.39
CA HIS A 89 3.36 7.47 24.64
C HIS A 89 3.61 7.28 23.13
N LEU A 90 4.54 6.42 22.75
CA LEU A 90 4.68 6.00 21.35
C LEU A 90 3.40 5.31 20.83
N ALA A 91 2.80 4.40 21.60
CA ALA A 91 1.56 3.74 21.21
C ALA A 91 0.40 4.74 21.02
N ALA A 92 0.24 5.69 21.95
CA ALA A 92 -0.72 6.79 21.82
C ALA A 92 -0.44 7.66 20.58
N HIS A 93 0.82 8.01 20.35
CA HIS A 93 1.25 8.82 19.20
C HIS A 93 1.01 8.13 17.85
N ILE A 94 1.20 6.81 17.76
CA ILE A 94 0.86 6.01 16.58
C ILE A 94 -0.64 6.12 16.27
N ALA A 95 -1.49 5.95 17.29
CA ALA A 95 -2.94 6.00 17.10
C ALA A 95 -3.38 7.39 16.61
N ASP A 96 -2.88 8.45 17.26
CA ASP A 96 -3.15 9.83 16.88
C ASP A 96 -2.69 10.15 15.44
N GLY A 97 -1.44 9.78 15.11
CA GLY A 97 -0.84 9.98 13.80
C GLY A 97 -1.59 9.27 12.68
N ASN A 98 -2.00 8.02 12.90
CA ASN A 98 -2.84 7.28 11.96
C ASN A 98 -4.16 8.00 11.67
N TYR A 99 -4.88 8.46 12.71
CA TYR A 99 -6.09 9.24 12.50
C TYR A 99 -5.84 10.52 11.72
N TYR A 100 -4.76 11.25 12.03
CA TYR A 100 -4.42 12.50 11.36
C TYR A 100 -4.08 12.27 9.87
N PHE A 101 -3.11 11.41 9.59
CA PHE A 101 -2.59 11.25 8.24
C PHE A 101 -3.58 10.53 7.32
N CYS A 102 -4.29 9.50 7.78
CA CYS A 102 -5.27 8.80 6.96
C CYS A 102 -6.50 9.67 6.66
N ALA A 103 -6.96 10.49 7.62
CA ALA A 103 -8.06 11.43 7.39
C ALA A 103 -7.70 12.48 6.33
N ASN A 104 -6.53 13.12 6.48
CA ASN A 104 -6.07 14.12 5.51
C ASN A 104 -5.80 13.51 4.13
N THR A 105 -5.18 12.33 4.06
CA THR A 105 -4.89 11.63 2.80
C THR A 105 -6.16 11.29 2.03
N ALA A 106 -7.18 10.75 2.71
CA ALA A 106 -8.43 10.34 2.09
C ALA A 106 -9.47 11.48 1.95
N ASP A 107 -9.14 12.67 2.46
CA ASP A 107 -10.06 13.82 2.56
C ASP A 107 -11.38 13.47 3.24
N VAL A 108 -11.28 12.79 4.39
CA VAL A 108 -12.41 12.42 5.24
C VAL A 108 -12.26 13.08 6.62
N PRO A 109 -13.36 13.29 7.36
CA PRO A 109 -13.27 13.81 8.72
C PRO A 109 -12.43 12.91 9.62
N ARG A 110 -11.56 13.53 10.43
CA ARG A 110 -10.86 12.84 11.50
C ARG A 110 -11.86 12.35 12.56
N PRO A 111 -11.77 11.10 13.03
CA PRO A 111 -12.60 10.63 14.14
C PRO A 111 -12.37 11.49 15.39
N LYS A 112 -13.44 11.73 16.15
CA LYS A 112 -13.35 12.27 17.51
C LYS A 112 -13.01 11.12 18.44
N ALA A 113 -11.72 10.85 18.60
CA ALA A 113 -11.20 9.90 19.59
C ALA A 113 -10.79 10.66 20.86
N ASP A 114 -10.85 9.98 22.00
CA ASP A 114 -10.31 10.51 23.25
C ASP A 114 -8.79 10.69 23.13
N GLU A 115 -8.28 11.77 23.72
CA GLU A 115 -6.85 12.02 23.78
C GLU A 115 -6.19 11.03 24.75
N LEU A 116 -5.24 10.27 24.24
CA LEU A 116 -4.46 9.31 25.02
C LEU A 116 -3.17 9.96 25.52
N LYS A 117 -2.88 9.81 26.81
CA LYS A 117 -1.69 10.39 27.45
C LYS A 117 -0.45 9.51 27.27
N GLY A 118 -0.64 8.24 26.94
CA GLY A 118 0.41 7.24 26.85
C GLY A 118 0.76 6.60 28.18
N THR A 119 -0.05 6.85 29.21
CA THR A 119 0.08 6.27 30.56
C THR A 119 -1.05 5.30 30.90
N GLU A 120 -1.97 5.11 29.95
CA GLU A 120 -3.05 4.14 30.05
C GLU A 120 -2.51 2.71 30.06
N GLU A 121 -3.33 1.78 30.53
CA GLU A 121 -3.03 0.35 30.50
C GLU A 121 -2.68 -0.14 29.10
N LYS A 122 -1.74 -1.09 29.01
CA LYS A 122 -1.31 -1.70 27.74
C LYS A 122 -2.48 -2.08 26.84
N GLY A 123 -3.53 -2.68 27.41
CA GLY A 123 -4.71 -3.12 26.67
C GLY A 123 -5.46 -1.97 25.99
N VAL A 124 -5.57 -0.82 26.66
CA VAL A 124 -6.22 0.38 26.13
C VAL A 124 -5.42 0.95 24.96
N LEU A 125 -4.10 1.10 25.15
CA LEU A 125 -3.21 1.62 24.11
C LEU A 125 -3.16 0.68 22.90
N LEU A 126 -3.07 -0.64 23.12
CA LEU A 126 -3.10 -1.62 22.03
C LEU A 126 -4.42 -1.58 21.24
N GLN A 127 -5.55 -1.44 21.93
CA GLN A 127 -6.85 -1.33 21.28
C GLN A 127 -6.96 -0.02 20.46
N ALA A 128 -6.44 1.08 20.97
CA ALA A 128 -6.40 2.35 20.24
C ALA A 128 -5.54 2.26 18.97
N VAL A 129 -4.36 1.64 19.05
CA VAL A 129 -3.51 1.40 17.88
C VAL A 129 -4.25 0.55 16.83
N ARG A 130 -4.92 -0.53 17.24
CA ARG A 130 -5.73 -1.36 16.31
C ARG A 130 -6.84 -0.55 15.64
N ALA A 131 -7.64 0.17 16.42
CA ALA A 131 -8.73 1.00 15.91
C ALA A 131 -8.23 2.07 14.92
N SER A 132 -7.05 2.65 15.15
CA SER A 132 -6.47 3.64 14.24
C SER A 132 -6.06 3.04 12.88
N PHE A 133 -5.55 1.80 12.85
CA PHE A 133 -5.25 1.10 11.60
C PHE A 133 -6.52 0.64 10.88
N ASP A 134 -7.56 0.22 11.61
CA ASP A 134 -8.87 -0.09 11.04
C ASP A 134 -9.50 1.16 10.40
N PHE A 135 -9.38 2.32 11.03
CA PHE A 135 -9.76 3.59 10.42
C PHE A 135 -8.98 3.87 9.15
N CYS A 136 -7.64 3.70 9.16
CA CYS A 136 -6.83 3.88 7.95
C CYS A 136 -7.28 2.98 6.80
N LYS A 137 -7.68 1.73 7.09
CA LYS A 137 -8.24 0.82 6.08
C LYS A 137 -9.48 1.43 5.42
N THR A 138 -10.47 1.84 6.22
CA THR A 138 -11.72 2.43 5.72
C THR A 138 -11.52 3.80 5.07
N ALA A 139 -10.58 4.61 5.56
CA ALA A 139 -10.25 5.90 4.98
C ALA A 139 -9.60 5.73 3.60
N LEU A 140 -8.58 4.88 3.48
CA LEU A 140 -7.84 4.70 2.23
C LEU A 140 -8.65 4.01 1.12
N GLU A 141 -9.72 3.29 1.45
CA GLU A 141 -10.72 2.84 0.46
C GLU A 141 -11.42 4.00 -0.25
N LYS A 142 -11.50 5.17 0.39
CA LYS A 142 -12.13 6.39 -0.16
C LYS A 142 -11.12 7.38 -0.74
N ALA A 143 -9.82 7.09 -0.63
CA ALA A 143 -8.79 7.97 -1.11
C ALA A 143 -8.76 8.01 -2.65
N ASP A 144 -8.49 9.19 -3.18
CA ASP A 144 -8.54 9.50 -4.61
C ASP A 144 -7.32 10.35 -4.97
N ASP A 145 -6.49 9.81 -5.86
CA ASP A 145 -5.24 10.45 -6.25
C ASP A 145 -5.46 11.79 -6.95
N SER A 146 -6.60 11.96 -7.63
CA SER A 146 -6.96 13.23 -8.29
C SER A 146 -7.11 14.40 -7.30
N ARG A 147 -7.31 14.10 -6.01
CA ARG A 147 -7.49 15.09 -4.93
C ARG A 147 -6.18 15.39 -4.18
N LEU A 148 -5.09 14.69 -4.46
CA LEU A 148 -3.82 14.87 -3.75
C LEU A 148 -3.16 16.25 -3.97
N ALA A 149 -3.50 16.93 -5.06
CA ALA A 149 -3.04 18.28 -5.33
C ALA A 149 -3.80 19.37 -4.53
N GLY A 150 -4.97 19.05 -3.95
CA GLY A 150 -5.73 20.01 -3.16
C GLY A 150 -5.10 20.29 -1.79
N ASP A 151 -5.55 21.34 -1.12
CA ASP A 151 -4.95 21.77 0.14
C ASP A 151 -5.47 21.03 1.37
N ILE A 152 -4.58 20.90 2.36
CA ILE A 152 -4.85 20.53 3.75
C ILE A 152 -4.25 21.59 4.68
N THR A 153 -4.78 21.69 5.90
CA THR A 153 -4.15 22.51 6.95
C THR A 153 -3.13 21.66 7.71
N TRP A 154 -1.86 22.06 7.65
CA TRP A 154 -0.77 21.33 8.28
C TRP A 154 -0.59 21.68 9.76
N PHE A 155 0.35 21.01 10.45
CA PHE A 155 0.63 21.22 11.88
C PHE A 155 1.01 22.67 12.23
N ASP A 156 1.65 23.37 11.31
CA ASP A 156 2.02 24.80 11.44
C ASP A 156 0.84 25.75 11.12
N LYS A 157 -0.37 25.21 10.95
CA LYS A 157 -1.59 25.91 10.52
C LYS A 157 -1.49 26.55 9.14
N LYS A 158 -0.51 26.15 8.32
CA LYS A 158 -0.35 26.64 6.94
C LYS A 158 -0.92 25.64 5.95
N PRO A 159 -1.39 26.11 4.77
CA PRO A 159 -1.81 25.22 3.70
C PRO A 159 -0.62 24.41 3.17
N ARG A 160 -0.87 23.15 2.86
CA ARG A 160 0.04 22.24 2.16
C ARG A 160 -0.77 21.40 1.18
N ALA A 161 -0.15 20.94 0.10
CA ALA A 161 -0.76 19.94 -0.76
C ALA A 161 -1.06 18.67 0.04
N ARG A 162 -2.22 18.04 -0.18
CA ARG A 162 -2.67 16.80 0.45
C ARG A 162 -1.69 15.64 0.23
N ALA A 163 -0.93 15.66 -0.85
CA ALA A 163 0.20 14.77 -1.08
C ALA A 163 1.21 14.73 0.09
N TRP A 164 1.36 15.81 0.86
CA TRP A 164 2.16 15.81 2.09
C TRP A 164 1.63 14.84 3.14
N ALA A 165 0.31 14.72 3.28
CA ALA A 165 -0.28 13.74 4.19
C ALA A 165 -0.08 12.31 3.69
N ALA A 166 -0.20 12.06 2.38
CA ALA A 166 0.02 10.75 1.78
C ALA A 166 1.46 10.25 1.98
N LEU A 167 2.45 11.10 1.68
CA LEU A 167 3.87 10.77 1.89
C LEU A 167 4.21 10.70 3.38
N GLY A 168 3.65 11.62 4.18
CA GLY A 168 3.80 11.64 5.63
C GLY A 168 3.25 10.38 6.30
N LEU A 169 2.16 9.81 5.80
CA LEU A 169 1.60 8.55 6.30
C LEU A 169 2.59 7.39 6.14
N ALA A 170 3.14 7.22 4.94
CA ALA A 170 4.11 6.16 4.66
C ALA A 170 5.38 6.30 5.51
N ALA A 171 5.89 7.53 5.65
CA ALA A 171 7.03 7.84 6.50
C ALA A 171 6.73 7.55 7.98
N SER A 172 5.58 8.03 8.48
CA SER A 172 5.13 7.82 9.86
C SER A 172 5.08 6.34 10.23
N TRP A 173 4.51 5.49 9.36
CA TRP A 173 4.48 4.04 9.61
C TRP A 173 5.87 3.40 9.68
N ALA A 174 6.82 3.87 8.86
CA ALA A 174 8.19 3.37 8.90
C ALA A 174 8.91 3.82 10.18
N ASP A 175 8.86 5.11 10.50
CA ASP A 175 9.53 5.72 11.66
C ASP A 175 9.00 5.13 12.97
N HIS A 176 7.67 5.03 13.11
CA HIS A 176 7.04 4.49 14.31
C HIS A 176 7.38 3.02 14.53
N TYR A 177 7.34 2.19 13.49
CA TYR A 177 7.71 0.79 13.62
C TYR A 177 9.20 0.62 13.93
N ALA A 178 10.07 1.39 13.28
CA ALA A 178 11.50 1.37 13.57
C ALA A 178 11.75 1.72 15.05
N MET A 179 11.09 2.76 15.56
CA MET A 179 11.19 3.13 16.96
C MET A 179 10.68 2.02 17.89
N ALA A 180 9.48 1.47 17.65
CA ALA A 180 8.93 0.38 18.46
C ALA A 180 9.86 -0.85 18.46
N ALA A 181 10.43 -1.22 17.31
CA ALA A 181 11.35 -2.33 17.18
C ALA A 181 12.65 -2.11 17.98
N GLN A 182 13.17 -0.87 18.04
CA GLN A 182 14.33 -0.53 18.86
C GLN A 182 14.02 -0.64 20.35
N TYR A 183 12.84 -0.21 20.79
CA TYR A 183 12.43 -0.33 22.19
C TYR A 183 12.34 -1.79 22.61
N LEU A 184 11.80 -2.67 21.75
CA LEU A 184 11.76 -4.11 21.99
C LEU A 184 13.18 -4.68 22.12
N ARG A 185 14.11 -4.35 21.22
CA ARG A 185 15.49 -4.83 21.29
C ARG A 185 16.20 -4.40 22.57
N LEU A 186 16.00 -3.15 23.00
CA LEU A 186 16.58 -2.63 24.24
C LEU A 186 15.99 -3.29 25.50
N ASN A 187 14.84 -3.95 25.38
CA ASN A 187 14.24 -4.77 26.42
C ASN A 187 14.44 -6.27 26.18
N GLY A 188 15.37 -6.67 25.32
CA GLY A 188 15.71 -8.07 25.06
C GLY A 188 14.67 -8.85 24.25
N ILE A 189 13.74 -8.17 23.59
CA ILE A 189 12.64 -8.78 22.83
C ILE A 189 12.95 -8.69 21.33
N ALA A 190 12.87 -9.82 20.63
CA ALA A 190 12.98 -9.84 19.18
C ALA A 190 11.73 -9.18 18.56
N PRO A 191 11.89 -8.15 17.71
CA PRO A 191 10.74 -7.49 17.10
C PRO A 191 10.08 -8.38 16.03
N PRO A 192 8.82 -8.11 15.66
CA PRO A 192 8.03 -9.00 14.80
C PRO A 192 8.68 -9.39 13.46
N THR A 193 9.41 -8.48 12.81
CA THR A 193 10.10 -8.78 11.54
C THR A 193 11.31 -9.69 11.70
N ALA A 194 11.89 -9.78 12.90
CA ALA A 194 13.05 -10.64 13.19
C ALA A 194 12.65 -12.03 13.73
N GLN A 195 11.41 -12.21 14.20
CA GLN A 195 10.95 -13.48 14.77
C GLN A 195 10.90 -14.60 13.71
N LYS A 196 10.39 -14.32 12.51
CA LYS A 196 10.33 -15.29 11.41
C LYS A 196 11.71 -15.79 10.97
N ALA A 197 12.69 -14.90 10.89
CA ALA A 197 14.06 -15.25 10.52
C ALA A 197 14.66 -16.24 11.55
N LYS A 198 14.37 -16.04 12.84
CA LYS A 198 14.82 -16.92 13.91
C LYS A 198 14.18 -18.32 13.82
N GLU A 199 12.88 -18.41 13.54
CA GLU A 199 12.18 -19.70 13.35
C GLU A 199 12.71 -20.48 12.14
N GLU A 200 13.05 -19.79 11.06
CA GLU A 200 13.63 -20.42 9.85
C GLU A 200 15.07 -20.89 10.06
N GLU A 201 15.86 -20.18 10.88
CA GLU A 201 17.21 -20.59 11.27
C GLU A 201 17.19 -21.77 12.24
N GLU A 202 16.27 -21.80 13.20
CA GLU A 202 16.10 -22.91 14.15
C GLU A 202 15.66 -24.20 13.44
N LYS A 203 14.81 -24.12 12.41
CA LYS A 203 14.42 -25.28 11.58
C LYS A 203 15.54 -25.83 10.69
N LYS A 204 16.64 -25.09 10.49
CA LYS A 204 17.80 -25.51 9.70
C LYS A 204 18.90 -26.18 10.53
N LYS A 205 18.78 -26.14 11.86
CA LYS A 205 19.67 -26.85 12.80
C LYS A 205 19.11 -28.23 13.12
#